data_AF-A0A8D2QLK6-F1
#
_entry.id   AF-A0A8D2QLK6-F1
#
_cell.length_a   1.000
_cell.length_b   1.000
_cell.length_c   1.000
_cell.angle_alpha   90.00
_cell.angle_beta   90.00
_cell.angle_gamma   90.00
#
_symmetry.space_group_name_H-M   'P 1'
#
loop_
_entity.id
_entity.type
_entity.pdbx_description
1 polymer ?
#
loop_
_entity_poly.entity_id
_entity_poly.type
_entity_poly.pdbx_seq_one_letter_code
_entity_poly.pdbx_strand_id
1 'polypeptide(L)'
;ISDALSERDKVKFTVHTKSSLPNFKQNEFSVVRQHEEFIWLHDSFVENEDYAGYIIPPAPPRPDFDASREKLQKLGEGEGSMTKEEFTKMKQELEAEYLAIFKKTVAMHEVFLCRVAAHPILRKDLNFHVFLEYNQDLSVRGKNKKEKLEDFFKNMVKSADGVIVSGVKDVDDFFEHERTFLVEYHNRVKDASAKSDKMTRSHKSEFFF
;
A
#
# COMPACT_ATOMS: atom_id res chain seq x y z
N ILE A 1 -10.87 2.71 7.59
CA ILE A 1 -10.91 1.23 7.53
C ILE A 1 -11.17 0.73 8.94
N SER A 2 -12.30 0.06 9.18
CA SER A 2 -12.74 -0.28 10.54
C SER A 2 -12.16 -1.61 11.03
N ASP A 3 -11.87 -2.52 10.12
CA ASP A 3 -11.29 -3.83 10.41
C ASP A 3 -10.56 -4.35 9.15
N ALA A 4 -9.68 -5.34 9.33
CA ALA A 4 -9.16 -6.11 8.22
C ALA A 4 -8.90 -7.58 8.63
N LEU A 5 -9.04 -8.49 7.67
CA LEU A 5 -8.84 -9.91 7.86
C LEU A 5 -7.74 -10.38 6.91
N SER A 6 -6.73 -11.04 7.45
CA SER A 6 -5.74 -11.74 6.63
C SER A 6 -6.11 -13.22 6.55
N GLU A 7 -6.44 -13.66 5.35
CA GLU A 7 -6.57 -15.06 4.97
C GLU A 7 -5.25 -15.55 4.37
N ARG A 8 -5.06 -16.86 4.17
CA ARG A 8 -3.75 -17.48 3.83
C ARG A 8 -2.96 -16.80 2.72
N ASP A 9 -3.62 -16.19 1.74
CA ASP A 9 -3.01 -15.53 0.57
C ASP A 9 -3.49 -14.08 0.36
N LYS A 10 -4.51 -13.63 1.11
CA LYS A 10 -5.22 -12.37 0.83
C LYS A 10 -5.48 -11.54 2.08
N VAL A 11 -5.56 -10.24 1.91
CA VAL A 11 -5.98 -9.31 2.96
C VAL A 11 -7.25 -8.62 2.52
N LYS A 12 -8.29 -8.73 3.34
CA LYS A 12 -9.59 -8.09 3.16
C LYS A 12 -9.68 -6.92 4.13
N PHE A 13 -10.12 -5.77 3.63
CA PHE A 13 -10.28 -4.52 4.36
C PHE A 13 -11.76 -4.18 4.44
N THR A 14 -12.26 -3.96 5.65
CA THR A 14 -13.60 -3.41 5.86
C THR A 14 -13.52 -1.90 5.70
N VAL A 15 -14.00 -1.41 4.57
CA VAL A 15 -14.07 0.01 4.24
C VAL A 15 -15.41 0.53 4.75
N HIS A 16 -15.36 1.21 5.89
CA HIS A 16 -16.51 1.91 6.45
C HIS A 16 -16.56 3.35 5.94
N THR A 17 -17.72 3.76 5.43
CA THR A 17 -17.96 5.10 4.89
C THR A 17 -19.11 5.75 5.61
N LYS A 18 -18.89 7.00 6.03
CA LYS A 18 -19.93 7.90 6.52
C LYS A 18 -19.90 9.19 5.71
N SER A 19 -21.03 9.54 5.11
CA SER A 19 -21.12 10.65 4.17
C SER A 19 -22.48 11.35 4.28
N SER A 20 -22.47 12.67 4.11
CA SER A 20 -23.68 13.48 3.91
C SER A 20 -23.92 13.84 2.44
N LEU A 21 -23.13 13.26 1.52
CA LEU A 21 -23.29 13.53 0.09
C LEU A 21 -24.56 12.84 -0.45
N PRO A 22 -25.38 13.55 -1.24
CA PRO A 22 -26.69 13.05 -1.67
C PRO A 22 -26.63 11.94 -2.72
N ASN A 23 -25.44 11.66 -3.26
CA ASN A 23 -25.23 10.67 -4.32
C ASN A 23 -24.94 9.25 -3.82
N PHE A 24 -24.83 9.03 -2.50
CA PHE A 24 -24.84 7.70 -1.91
C PHE A 24 -26.27 7.27 -1.56
N LYS A 25 -26.59 5.97 -1.63
CA LYS A 25 -27.93 5.47 -1.24
C LYS A 25 -28.16 5.52 0.26
N GLN A 26 -27.08 5.42 1.04
CA GLN A 26 -27.09 5.44 2.51
C GLN A 26 -26.03 6.41 3.04
N ASN A 27 -26.30 7.01 4.19
CA ASN A 27 -25.36 7.95 4.83
C ASN A 27 -24.22 7.24 5.58
N GLU A 28 -24.38 5.94 5.87
CA GLU A 28 -23.41 5.13 6.59
C GLU A 28 -23.51 3.68 6.12
N PHE A 29 -22.40 3.10 5.65
CA PHE A 29 -22.33 1.74 5.11
C PHE A 29 -20.90 1.19 5.17
N SER A 30 -20.76 -0.12 4.97
CA SER A 30 -19.46 -0.80 4.94
C SER A 30 -19.41 -1.82 3.81
N VAL A 31 -18.25 -1.92 3.16
CA VAL A 31 -17.95 -2.95 2.15
C VAL A 31 -16.62 -3.62 2.46
N VAL A 32 -16.41 -4.82 1.91
CA VAL A 32 -15.15 -5.55 2.04
C VAL A 32 -14.37 -5.45 0.74
N ARG A 33 -13.11 -5.06 0.83
CA ARG A 33 -12.21 -4.87 -0.32
C ARG A 33 -10.89 -5.61 -0.16
N GLN A 34 -10.34 -6.11 -1.25
CA GLN A 34 -9.00 -6.70 -1.33
C GLN A 34 -8.03 -5.68 -1.91
N HIS A 35 -6.73 -5.89 -1.67
CA HIS A 35 -5.68 -5.00 -2.17
C HIS A 35 -5.78 -4.74 -3.69
N GLU A 36 -6.10 -5.76 -4.49
CA GLU A 36 -6.30 -5.65 -5.94
C GLU A 36 -7.39 -4.64 -6.33
N GLU A 37 -8.44 -4.48 -5.54
CA GLU A 37 -9.50 -3.50 -5.78
C GLU A 37 -9.03 -2.06 -5.55
N PHE A 38 -8.09 -1.84 -4.62
CA PHE A 38 -7.46 -0.52 -4.44
C PHE A 38 -6.56 -0.18 -5.62
N ILE A 39 -5.83 -1.16 -6.15
CA ILE A 39 -4.98 -0.98 -7.33
C ILE A 39 -5.85 -0.69 -8.56
N TRP A 40 -6.95 -1.43 -8.76
CA TRP A 40 -7.89 -1.14 -9.84
C TRP A 40 -8.44 0.29 -9.76
N LEU A 41 -8.85 0.74 -8.58
CA LEU A 41 -9.35 2.10 -8.38
C LEU A 41 -8.27 3.14 -8.71
N HIS A 42 -7.05 2.96 -8.21
CA HIS A 42 -5.92 3.83 -8.51
C HIS A 42 -5.64 3.90 -10.01
N ASP A 43 -5.53 2.75 -10.68
CA ASP A 43 -5.27 2.67 -12.11
C ASP A 43 -6.37 3.36 -12.91
N SER A 44 -7.63 3.24 -12.49
CA SER A 44 -8.75 3.93 -13.13
C SER A 44 -8.62 5.46 -13.09
N PHE A 45 -7.99 6.02 -12.04
CA PHE A 45 -7.69 7.45 -11.98
C PHE A 45 -6.54 7.85 -12.90
N VAL A 46 -5.49 7.03 -12.94
CA VAL A 46 -4.29 7.30 -13.73
C VAL A 46 -4.58 7.18 -15.23
N GLU A 47 -5.42 6.24 -15.62
CA GLU A 47 -5.78 5.98 -17.02
C GLU A 47 -6.84 6.98 -17.54
N ASN A 48 -7.49 7.77 -16.67
CA ASN A 48 -8.49 8.75 -17.05
C ASN A 48 -7.84 10.08 -17.51
N GLU A 49 -7.99 10.42 -18.79
CA GLU A 49 -7.43 11.63 -19.40
C GLU A 49 -8.00 12.92 -18.81
N ASP A 50 -9.24 12.91 -18.31
CA ASP A 50 -9.85 14.07 -17.64
C ASP A 50 -9.13 14.42 -16.33
N TYR A 51 -8.34 13.50 -15.78
CA TYR A 51 -7.54 13.69 -14.58
C TYR A 51 -6.09 14.06 -14.87
N ALA A 52 -5.72 14.29 -16.13
CA ALA A 52 -4.41 14.80 -16.50
C ALA A 52 -4.10 16.13 -15.78
N GLY A 53 -2.91 16.21 -15.18
CA GLY A 53 -2.48 17.38 -14.41
C GLY A 53 -2.95 17.43 -12.96
N TYR A 54 -3.85 16.54 -12.52
CA TYR A 54 -4.17 16.38 -11.11
C TYR A 54 -3.18 15.46 -10.40
N ILE A 55 -2.95 15.74 -9.11
CA ILE A 55 -2.10 14.89 -8.26
C ILE A 55 -2.95 13.71 -7.77
N ILE A 56 -2.79 12.55 -8.42
CA ILE A 56 -3.41 11.30 -7.97
C ILE A 56 -2.66 10.77 -6.74
N PRO A 57 -3.36 10.45 -5.63
CA PRO A 57 -2.72 9.86 -4.45
C PRO A 57 -2.02 8.55 -4.80
N PRO A 58 -0.81 8.29 -4.27
CA PRO A 58 -0.08 7.07 -4.59
C PRO A 58 -0.85 5.83 -4.12
N ALA A 59 -0.83 4.78 -4.94
CA ALA A 59 -1.40 3.49 -4.60
C ALA A 59 -0.84 2.96 -3.26
N PRO A 60 -1.67 2.31 -2.43
CA PRO A 60 -1.17 1.66 -1.22
C PRO A 60 -0.24 0.50 -1.62
N PRO A 61 0.84 0.23 -0.87
CA PRO A 61 1.72 -0.89 -1.16
C PRO A 61 1.03 -2.22 -0.87
N ARG A 62 1.47 -3.26 -1.58
CA ARG A 62 1.01 -4.62 -1.35
C ARG A 62 1.32 -5.04 0.09
N PRO A 63 0.34 -5.60 0.83
CA PRO A 63 0.62 -6.19 2.13
C PRO A 63 1.61 -7.35 1.98
N ASP A 64 2.68 -7.35 2.78
CA ASP A 64 3.69 -8.41 2.83
C ASP A 64 3.66 -9.08 4.20
N PHE A 65 3.13 -10.31 4.23
CA PHE A 65 3.01 -11.13 5.43
C PHE A 65 3.80 -12.44 5.33
N ASP A 66 4.59 -12.63 4.27
CA ASP A 66 5.18 -13.92 3.95
C ASP A 66 6.18 -14.35 5.03
N ALA A 67 7.07 -13.43 5.44
CA ALA A 67 8.03 -13.69 6.50
C ALA A 67 7.35 -14.03 7.85
N SER A 68 6.27 -13.31 8.21
CA SER A 68 5.54 -13.58 9.45
C SER A 68 4.80 -14.92 9.41
N ARG A 69 4.22 -15.30 8.26
CA ARG A 69 3.56 -16.59 8.05
C ARG A 69 4.56 -17.75 8.13
N GLU A 70 5.71 -17.62 7.49
CA GLU A 70 6.77 -18.62 7.54
C GLU A 70 7.27 -18.85 8.97
N LYS A 71 7.50 -17.77 9.73
CA LYS A 71 7.90 -17.86 11.14
C LYS A 71 6.82 -18.51 12.01
N LEU A 72 5.54 -18.19 11.79
CA LEU A 72 4.42 -18.81 12.50
C LEU A 72 4.32 -20.31 12.21
N GLN A 73 4.54 -20.73 10.96
CA GLN A 73 4.57 -22.14 10.60
C GLN A 73 5.71 -22.88 11.30
N LYS A 74 6.94 -22.34 11.23
CA LYS A 74 8.12 -22.91 11.89
C LYS A 74 7.95 -23.01 13.41
N LEU A 75 7.32 -22.01 14.03
CA LEU A 75 7.03 -22.04 15.46
C LEU A 75 6.08 -23.19 15.82
N GLY A 76 5.04 -23.46 15.00
CA GLY A 76 4.13 -24.58 15.19
C GLY A 76 4.80 -25.95 15.02
N GLU A 77 5.72 -26.09 14.06
CA GLU A 77 6.50 -27.32 13.86
C GLU A 77 7.46 -27.62 15.03
N GLY A 78 7.94 -26.57 15.72
CA GLY A 78 8.85 -26.66 16.86
C GLY A 78 8.20 -26.76 18.24
N GLU A 79 6.87 -26.76 18.35
CA GLU A 79 6.13 -26.69 19.63
C GLU A 79 6.57 -27.78 20.63
N GLY A 80 6.90 -28.98 20.14
CA GLY A 80 7.34 -30.11 20.98
C GLY A 80 8.81 -30.07 21.41
N SER A 81 9.62 -29.14 20.89
CA SER A 81 11.07 -29.06 21.11
C SER A 81 11.51 -27.97 22.08
N MET A 82 10.58 -27.14 22.55
CA MET A 82 10.85 -25.97 23.38
C MET A 82 9.97 -25.97 24.63
N THR A 83 10.37 -25.20 25.65
CA THR A 83 9.55 -25.05 26.86
C THR A 83 8.29 -24.24 26.55
N LYS A 84 7.26 -24.40 27.39
CA LYS A 84 5.98 -23.69 27.23
C LYS A 84 6.17 -22.18 27.33
N GLU A 85 7.08 -21.74 28.19
CA GLU A 85 7.45 -20.34 28.39
C GLU A 85 8.13 -19.76 27.14
N GLU A 86 9.10 -20.47 26.57
CA GLU A 86 9.77 -20.06 25.33
C GLU A 86 8.81 -20.00 24.14
N PHE A 87 7.96 -21.01 23.99
CA PHE A 87 6.93 -21.03 22.94
C PHE A 87 5.98 -19.83 23.07
N THR A 88 5.50 -19.56 24.27
CA THR A 88 4.58 -18.44 24.53
C THR A 88 5.25 -17.11 24.20
N LYS A 89 6.51 -16.93 24.60
CA LYS A 89 7.27 -15.70 24.33
C LYS A 89 7.47 -15.49 22.83
N MET A 90 7.95 -16.50 22.10
CA MET A 90 8.15 -16.41 20.65
C MET A 90 6.84 -16.18 19.90
N LYS A 91 5.75 -16.83 20.34
CA LYS A 91 4.42 -16.60 19.78
C LYS A 91 3.98 -15.14 19.95
N GLN A 92 4.14 -14.56 21.14
CA GLN A 92 3.80 -13.17 21.40
C GLN A 92 4.63 -12.19 20.57
N GLU A 93 5.93 -12.44 20.41
CA GLU A 93 6.81 -11.60 19.58
C GLU A 93 6.38 -11.64 18.10
N LEU A 94 6.02 -12.81 17.57
CA LEU A 94 5.51 -12.96 16.22
C LEU A 94 4.14 -12.29 16.02
N GLU A 95 3.22 -12.46 16.97
CA GLU A 95 1.92 -11.77 16.95
C GLU A 95 2.09 -10.25 16.95
N ALA A 96 3.05 -9.73 17.71
CA ALA A 96 3.37 -8.30 17.73
C ALA A 96 3.98 -7.80 16.41
N GLU A 97 4.93 -8.54 15.81
CA GLU A 97 5.51 -8.24 14.50
C GLU A 97 4.42 -8.22 13.41
N TYR A 98 3.58 -9.25 13.42
CA TYR A 98 2.44 -9.38 12.52
C TYR A 98 1.47 -8.20 12.66
N LEU A 99 1.09 -7.85 13.90
CA LEU A 99 0.19 -6.74 14.18
C LEU A 99 0.78 -5.39 13.72
N ALA A 100 2.10 -5.20 13.83
CA ALA A 100 2.75 -3.98 13.38
C ALA A 100 2.67 -3.83 11.84
N ILE A 101 2.96 -4.89 11.10
CA ILE A 101 2.82 -4.93 9.63
C ILE A 101 1.37 -4.68 9.21
N PHE A 102 0.44 -5.32 9.92
CA PHE A 102 -0.98 -5.18 9.67
C PHE A 102 -1.47 -3.74 9.89
N LYS A 103 -1.14 -3.13 11.03
CA LYS A 103 -1.47 -1.72 11.33
C LYS A 103 -0.89 -0.78 10.27
N LYS A 104 0.37 -0.98 9.87
CA LYS A 104 1.01 -0.19 8.80
C LYS A 104 0.23 -0.33 7.48
N THR A 105 -0.12 -1.55 7.10
CA THR A 105 -0.87 -1.83 5.87
C THR A 105 -2.23 -1.16 5.88
N VAL A 106 -3.00 -1.31 6.97
CA VAL A 106 -4.31 -0.68 7.14
C VAL A 106 -4.20 0.83 7.03
N ALA A 107 -3.24 1.44 7.73
CA ALA A 107 -3.04 2.88 7.69
C ALA A 107 -2.74 3.38 6.26
N MET A 108 -1.93 2.67 5.49
CA MET A 108 -1.62 3.07 4.11
C MET A 108 -2.83 2.98 3.17
N HIS A 109 -3.65 1.93 3.30
CA HIS A 109 -4.88 1.79 2.52
C HIS A 109 -5.92 2.85 2.90
N GLU A 110 -6.03 3.16 4.19
CA GLU A 110 -6.91 4.20 4.70
C GLU A 110 -6.49 5.60 4.22
N VAL A 111 -5.21 5.93 4.32
CA VAL A 111 -4.67 7.23 3.87
C VAL A 111 -4.93 7.45 2.38
N PHE A 112 -4.80 6.41 1.55
CA PHE A 112 -5.15 6.49 0.13
C PHE A 112 -6.61 6.92 -0.07
N LEU A 113 -7.56 6.22 0.55
CA LEU A 113 -9.00 6.55 0.42
C LEU A 113 -9.33 7.92 1.01
N CYS A 114 -8.75 8.29 2.15
CA CYS A 114 -8.93 9.60 2.76
C CYS A 114 -8.46 10.74 1.85
N ARG A 115 -7.33 10.55 1.15
CA ARG A 115 -6.83 11.54 0.17
C ARG A 115 -7.75 11.67 -1.04
N VAL A 116 -8.26 10.55 -1.56
CA VAL A 116 -9.25 10.56 -2.66
C VAL A 116 -10.53 11.27 -2.23
N ALA A 117 -11.06 10.95 -1.05
CA ALA A 117 -12.26 11.56 -0.50
C ALA A 117 -12.12 13.07 -0.20
N ALA A 118 -10.92 13.52 0.19
CA ALA A 118 -10.62 14.93 0.42
C ALA A 118 -10.45 15.73 -0.88
N HIS A 119 -10.13 15.08 -2.00
CA HIS A 119 -9.91 15.74 -3.27
C HIS A 119 -11.24 16.21 -3.91
N PRO A 120 -11.40 17.48 -4.30
CA PRO A 120 -12.69 18.04 -4.75
C PRO A 120 -13.23 17.41 -6.03
N ILE A 121 -12.34 16.91 -6.90
CA ILE A 121 -12.68 16.22 -8.16
C ILE A 121 -12.82 14.71 -7.94
N LEU A 122 -11.73 14.00 -7.61
CA LEU A 122 -11.71 12.53 -7.44
C LEU A 122 -12.79 11.97 -6.51
N ARG A 123 -13.18 12.69 -5.44
CA ARG A 123 -14.25 12.23 -4.54
C ARG A 123 -15.63 12.05 -5.21
N LYS A 124 -15.82 12.63 -6.39
CA LYS A 124 -17.06 12.57 -7.18
C LYS A 124 -16.98 11.51 -8.30
N ASP A 125 -15.85 10.84 -8.44
CA ASP A 125 -15.64 9.83 -9.47
C ASP A 125 -16.58 8.63 -9.29
N LEU A 126 -17.08 8.09 -10.41
CA LEU A 126 -18.03 6.99 -10.38
C LEU A 126 -17.38 5.69 -9.89
N ASN A 127 -16.14 5.40 -10.29
CA ASN A 127 -15.43 4.19 -9.85
C ASN A 127 -15.13 4.27 -8.34
N PHE A 128 -14.83 5.46 -7.81
CA PHE A 128 -14.70 5.65 -6.38
C PHE A 128 -16.01 5.36 -5.63
N HIS A 129 -17.14 5.80 -6.17
CA HIS A 129 -18.46 5.54 -5.56
C HIS A 129 -18.81 4.05 -5.60
N VAL A 130 -18.57 3.39 -6.73
CA VAL A 130 -18.69 1.93 -6.86
C VAL A 130 -17.78 1.20 -5.87
N PHE A 131 -16.52 1.64 -5.76
CA PHE A 131 -15.56 1.07 -4.81
C PHE A 131 -16.06 1.19 -3.36
N LEU A 132 -16.70 2.28 -2.99
CA LEU A 132 -17.20 2.45 -1.62
C LEU A 132 -18.51 1.70 -1.35
N GLU A 133 -19.44 1.67 -2.31
CA GLU A 133 -20.84 1.29 -2.05
C GLU A 133 -21.23 -0.10 -2.58
N TYR A 134 -20.53 -0.63 -3.58
CA TYR A 134 -20.89 -1.91 -4.18
C TYR A 134 -20.65 -3.07 -3.20
N ASN A 135 -21.71 -3.71 -2.71
CA ASN A 135 -21.61 -4.68 -1.61
C ASN A 135 -21.10 -6.07 -2.02
N GLN A 136 -20.84 -6.32 -3.30
CA GLN A 136 -20.25 -7.57 -3.76
C GLN A 136 -18.76 -7.38 -4.09
N ASP A 137 -18.09 -8.50 -4.36
CA ASP A 137 -16.73 -8.51 -4.88
C ASP A 137 -16.71 -7.84 -6.26
N LEU A 138 -15.81 -6.86 -6.47
CA LEU A 138 -15.69 -6.21 -7.78
C LEU A 138 -15.15 -7.16 -8.86
N SER A 139 -14.69 -8.36 -8.48
CA SER A 139 -14.17 -9.41 -9.37
C SER A 139 -13.07 -8.90 -10.31
N VAL A 140 -12.34 -7.88 -9.86
CA VAL A 140 -11.23 -7.29 -10.61
C VAL A 140 -10.09 -8.29 -10.60
N ARG A 141 -9.84 -8.90 -11.76
CA ARG A 141 -8.68 -9.77 -11.93
C ARG A 141 -7.43 -8.90 -11.80
N GLY A 142 -6.58 -9.21 -10.82
CA GLY A 142 -5.27 -8.57 -10.72
C GLY A 142 -4.50 -8.71 -12.05
N LYS A 143 -3.94 -7.60 -12.53
CA LYS A 143 -3.12 -7.58 -13.77
C LYS A 143 -2.03 -8.65 -13.66
N ASN A 144 -2.01 -9.57 -14.63
CA ASN A 144 -1.02 -10.65 -14.64
C ASN A 144 0.39 -10.08 -14.94
N LYS A 145 1.47 -10.84 -14.70
CA LYS A 145 2.85 -10.32 -14.92
C LYS A 145 3.08 -9.77 -16.33
N LYS A 146 2.38 -10.33 -17.34
CA LYS A 146 2.46 -9.89 -18.75
C LYS A 146 1.70 -8.58 -18.97
N GLU A 147 0.51 -8.43 -18.40
CA GLU A 147 -0.30 -7.20 -18.44
C GLU A 147 0.39 -6.07 -17.67
N LYS A 148 0.99 -6.35 -16.50
CA LYS A 148 1.81 -5.36 -15.78
C LYS A 148 3.02 -4.91 -16.59
N LEU A 149 3.64 -5.84 -17.31
CA LEU A 149 4.75 -5.55 -18.20
C LEU A 149 4.26 -4.78 -19.45
N GLU A 150 3.09 -5.13 -19.99
CA GLU A 150 2.46 -4.42 -21.10
C GLU A 150 2.05 -3.00 -20.71
N ASP A 151 1.54 -2.78 -19.51
CA ASP A 151 1.28 -1.45 -18.97
C ASP A 151 2.56 -0.68 -18.71
N PHE A 152 3.61 -1.35 -18.24
CA PHE A 152 4.94 -0.74 -18.16
C PHE A 152 5.44 -0.34 -19.56
N PHE A 153 5.23 -1.19 -20.58
CA PHE A 153 5.57 -0.88 -21.97
C PHE A 153 4.65 0.18 -22.59
N LYS A 154 3.35 0.22 -22.28
CA LYS A 154 2.41 1.26 -22.72
C LYS A 154 2.71 2.59 -22.05
N ASN A 155 3.03 2.59 -20.77
CA ASN A 155 3.52 3.78 -20.09
C ASN A 155 4.87 4.19 -20.70
N MET A 156 5.75 3.25 -21.06
CA MET A 156 6.98 3.57 -21.77
C MET A 156 6.76 4.01 -23.24
N VAL A 157 5.70 3.58 -23.93
CA VAL A 157 5.37 3.93 -25.32
C VAL A 157 4.53 5.21 -25.40
N LYS A 158 3.65 5.47 -24.43
CA LYS A 158 3.05 6.79 -24.18
C LYS A 158 4.12 7.78 -23.75
N SER A 159 5.04 7.32 -22.90
CA SER A 159 6.27 8.04 -22.70
C SER A 159 7.06 8.10 -23.99
N ALA A 160 6.92 7.26 -25.04
CA ALA A 160 7.75 7.30 -26.26
C ALA A 160 7.30 8.29 -27.32
N ASP A 161 6.10 8.86 -27.17
CA ASP A 161 5.79 10.17 -27.75
C ASP A 161 6.45 11.32 -26.94
N GLY A 162 7.22 10.98 -25.90
CA GLY A 162 8.14 11.83 -25.14
C GLY A 162 9.40 11.10 -24.58
N VAL A 163 9.87 9.99 -25.19
CA VAL A 163 10.94 9.14 -24.59
C VAL A 163 12.21 9.58 -25.25
N ILE A 164 12.83 10.49 -24.54
CA ILE A 164 14.23 10.34 -24.20
C ILE A 164 14.29 10.49 -22.67
N VAL A 165 13.69 9.58 -21.90
CA VAL A 165 13.58 9.72 -20.41
C VAL A 165 14.88 9.38 -19.66
N SER A 166 16.03 9.40 -20.33
CA SER A 166 17.35 9.47 -19.69
C SER A 166 18.27 10.53 -20.32
N GLY A 167 17.72 11.45 -21.12
CA GLY A 167 18.47 12.49 -21.84
C GLY A 167 17.66 13.69 -22.32
N VAL A 168 16.33 13.68 -22.21
CA VAL A 168 15.48 14.88 -22.27
C VAL A 168 15.56 15.49 -20.89
N LYS A 169 16.31 16.58 -20.84
CA LYS A 169 16.19 17.64 -19.84
C LYS A 169 14.70 17.90 -19.63
N ASP A 170 14.20 17.84 -18.40
CA ASP A 170 12.82 18.31 -18.15
C ASP A 170 12.72 19.70 -18.81
N VAL A 171 11.67 19.95 -19.60
CA VAL A 171 11.56 21.22 -20.38
C VAL A 171 11.64 22.44 -19.45
N ASP A 172 11.38 22.20 -18.17
CA ASP A 172 11.40 23.16 -17.08
C ASP A 172 12.51 22.81 -16.07
N ASP A 173 13.52 23.70 -16.01
CA ASP A 173 14.66 23.62 -15.09
C ASP A 173 14.24 23.50 -13.62
N PHE A 174 13.05 24.02 -13.24
CA PHE A 174 12.55 23.92 -11.87
C PHE A 174 12.25 22.46 -11.49
N PHE A 175 11.55 21.71 -12.34
CA PHE A 175 11.18 20.32 -12.04
C PHE A 175 12.40 19.40 -12.02
N GLU A 176 13.41 19.66 -12.86
CA GLU A 176 14.67 18.92 -12.83
C GLU A 176 15.41 19.12 -11.51
N HIS A 177 15.49 20.36 -11.04
CA HIS A 177 16.12 20.70 -9.77
C HIS A 177 15.38 20.05 -8.60
N GLU A 178 14.06 20.21 -8.52
CA GLU A 178 13.23 19.61 -7.47
C GLU A 178 13.33 18.08 -7.46
N ARG A 179 13.32 17.44 -8.63
CA ARG A 179 13.51 15.99 -8.75
C ARG A 179 14.85 15.56 -8.16
N THR A 180 15.93 16.25 -8.52
CA THR A 180 17.28 15.96 -8.02
C THR A 180 17.33 16.11 -6.49
N PHE A 181 16.82 17.24 -5.98
CA PHE A 181 16.73 17.49 -4.54
C PHE A 181 15.96 16.39 -3.81
N LEU A 182 14.79 15.99 -4.31
CA LEU A 182 13.95 14.95 -3.70
C LEU A 182 14.65 13.59 -3.68
N VAL A 183 15.34 13.21 -4.75
CA VAL A 183 16.10 11.95 -4.83
C VAL A 183 17.24 11.95 -3.80
N GLU A 184 18.03 13.02 -3.73
CA GLU A 184 19.11 13.09 -2.76
C GLU A 184 18.59 13.14 -1.32
N TYR A 185 17.52 13.89 -1.06
CA TYR A 185 16.90 13.98 0.25
C TYR A 185 16.36 12.62 0.70
N HIS A 186 15.67 11.89 -0.19
CA HIS A 186 15.20 10.53 0.08
C HIS A 186 16.36 9.60 0.46
N ASN A 187 17.48 9.65 -0.28
CA ASN A 187 18.66 8.85 0.02
C ASN A 187 19.25 9.18 1.39
N ARG A 188 19.35 10.48 1.73
CA ARG A 188 19.83 10.90 3.06
C ARG A 188 18.94 10.39 4.20
N VAL A 189 17.62 10.46 4.04
CA VAL A 189 16.66 9.94 5.03
C VAL A 189 16.78 8.42 5.17
N LYS A 190 16.87 7.71 4.05
CA LYS A 190 17.05 6.24 4.03
C LYS A 190 18.33 5.82 4.75
N ASP A 191 19.45 6.49 4.47
CA ASP A 191 20.74 6.20 5.09
C ASP A 191 20.73 6.50 6.60
N ALA A 192 20.09 7.61 7.01
CA ALA A 192 19.93 7.95 8.42
C ALA A 192 19.11 6.89 9.17
N SER A 193 17.99 6.43 8.57
CA SER A 193 17.18 5.35 9.13
C SER A 193 17.99 4.06 9.28
N ALA A 194 18.73 3.65 8.25
CA ALA A 194 19.55 2.44 8.30
C ALA A 194 20.65 2.50 9.38
N LYS A 195 21.28 3.66 9.55
CA LYS A 195 22.27 3.90 10.62
C LYS A 195 21.63 3.82 12.00
N SER A 196 20.45 4.40 12.19
CA SER A 196 19.69 4.34 13.45
C SER A 196 19.29 2.90 13.81
N ASP A 197 18.82 2.12 12.82
CA ASP A 197 18.48 0.71 13.02
C ASP A 197 19.71 -0.12 13.40
N LYS A 198 20.86 0.14 12.77
CA LYS A 198 22.13 -0.53 13.09
C LYS A 198 22.54 -0.24 14.54
N MET A 199 22.46 1.02 14.97
CA MET A 199 22.77 1.45 16.33
C MET A 199 21.86 0.74 17.36
N THR A 200 20.56 0.71 17.09
CA THR A 200 19.58 0.04 17.98
C THR A 200 19.83 -1.46 18.08
N ARG A 201 20.20 -2.12 16.98
CA ARG A 201 20.57 -3.54 16.98
C ARG A 201 21.84 -3.81 17.80
N SER A 202 22.87 -2.99 17.64
CA SER A 202 24.14 -3.12 18.38
C SER A 202 23.95 -3.00 19.90
N HIS A 203 23.08 -2.11 20.37
CA HIS A 203 22.81 -2.00 21.80
C HIS A 203 21.91 -3.10 22.35
N LYS A 204 21.05 -3.72 21.54
CA LYS A 204 20.28 -4.91 21.98
C LYS A 204 21.18 -6.13 22.22
N SER A 205 22.29 -6.26 21.48
CA SER A 205 23.24 -7.37 21.68
C SER A 205 24.12 -7.23 22.93
N GLU A 206 24.33 -6.01 23.45
CA GLU A 206 25.19 -5.78 24.63
C GLU A 206 24.50 -6.10 25.96
N PHE A 207 23.18 -6.21 26.00
CA PHE A 207 22.40 -6.52 27.23
C PHE A 207 22.15 -8.02 27.46
N PHE A 208 22.76 -8.92 26.69
CA PHE A 208 22.62 -10.38 26.80
C PHE A 208 23.87 -11.12 27.32
N PHE A 209 24.80 -10.43 28.01
CA PHE A 209 25.89 -11.05 28.76
C PHE A 209 25.65 -11.00 30.27
#